data_AF-A0A1I7W778-F1
#
_entry.id   AF-A0A1I7W778-F1
#
_cell.length_a   1.000
_cell.length_b   1.000
_cell.length_c   1.000
_cell.angle_alpha   90.00
_cell.angle_beta   90.00
_cell.angle_gamma   90.00
#
_symmetry.space_group_name_H-M   'P 1'
#
loop_
_entity.id
_entity.type
_entity.pdbx_description
1 polymer ?
#
loop_
_entity_poly.entity_id
_entity_poly.type
_entity_poly.pdbx_seq_one_letter_code
_entity_poly.pdbx_strand_id
1 'polypeptide(L)'
;MLKDIAMTIKHCASCQRRKNPTHTTVRTIVDRVIARQGVSENLVTDQGSNFTSHLFKNAMKLLGINHSMSTPYHHQCDNWDENLQLITHAYNSSESSITQNSPFYLTYGRQPNSPFTTAIQAPVRQYRDEDDYIAQLTEDLQTAWRLNNKIIEDQKKRYDLRNHARASNAFPACSAKTL
;
A
#
# COMPACT_ATOMS: atom_id res chain seq x y z
N MET A 1 0.64 -12.34 -1.79
CA MET A 1 0.61 -11.04 -2.49
C MET A 1 -0.87 -10.70 -2.63
N LEU A 2 -1.51 -9.77 -1.93
CA LEU A 2 -1.15 -8.53 -1.24
C LEU A 2 -1.49 -8.65 0.25
N LYS A 3 -0.49 -8.79 1.13
CA LYS A 3 -0.79 -9.00 2.57
C LYS A 3 -1.24 -7.73 3.28
N ASP A 4 -0.86 -6.57 2.75
CA ASP A 4 -1.23 -5.28 3.31
C ASP A 4 -1.63 -4.33 2.17
N ILE A 5 -2.91 -4.03 2.01
CA ILE A 5 -3.31 -2.82 1.30
C ILE A 5 -3.08 -1.67 2.28
N ALA A 6 -1.89 -1.06 2.22
CA ALA A 6 -1.65 0.23 2.84
C ALA A 6 -2.31 1.31 1.98
N MET A 7 -3.64 1.33 1.96
CA MET A 7 -4.36 2.47 1.43
C MET A 7 -4.25 3.59 2.44
N THR A 8 -3.20 4.40 2.26
CA THR A 8 -3.12 5.68 2.96
C THR A 8 -4.15 6.61 2.32
N ILE A 9 -5.44 6.41 2.63
CA ILE A 9 -6.46 7.44 2.44
C ILE A 9 -6.12 8.51 3.48
N LYS A 10 -5.20 9.41 3.15
CA LYS A 10 -4.88 10.53 4.03
C LYS A 10 -6.08 11.47 4.05
N HIS A 11 -6.56 11.80 5.23
CA HIS A 11 -7.37 13.00 5.40
C HIS A 11 -6.43 14.19 5.64
N CYS A 12 -6.36 15.13 4.69
CA CYS A 12 -5.65 16.39 4.90
C CYS A 12 -6.47 17.26 5.86
N ALA A 13 -5.94 17.53 7.06
CA ALA A 13 -6.64 18.28 8.11
C ALA A 13 -6.90 19.76 7.76
N SER A 14 -6.21 20.32 6.75
CA SER A 14 -6.38 21.71 6.31
C SER A 14 -7.46 21.91 5.22
N CYS A 15 -7.96 20.84 4.60
CA CYS A 15 -8.93 20.95 3.53
C CYS A 15 -10.35 20.83 4.10
N GLN A 16 -11.13 21.92 4.14
CA GLN A 16 -12.55 21.95 4.51
C GLN A 16 -13.44 21.22 3.48
N ARG A 17 -13.17 19.94 3.18
CA ARG A 17 -14.12 19.09 2.47
C ARG A 17 -15.01 18.39 3.50
N ARG A 18 -16.33 18.45 3.27
CA ARG A 18 -17.38 17.89 4.13
C ARG A 18 -16.96 16.52 4.68
N LYS A 19 -17.05 16.32 6.00
CA LYS A 19 -16.87 15.00 6.61
C LYS A 19 -17.91 14.06 6.01
N ASN A 20 -17.48 13.20 5.09
CA ASN A 20 -18.37 12.19 4.54
C ASN A 20 -18.76 11.22 5.66
N PRO A 21 -20.04 10.83 5.75
CA PRO A 21 -20.47 9.85 6.73
C PRO A 21 -19.69 8.55 6.59
N THR A 22 -19.41 7.91 7.72
CA THR A 22 -18.67 6.65 7.78
C THR A 22 -19.23 5.56 6.85
N HIS A 23 -20.56 5.45 6.73
CA HIS A 23 -21.17 4.44 5.85
C HIS A 23 -20.74 4.61 4.38
N THR A 24 -20.57 5.85 3.93
CA THR A 24 -20.11 6.17 2.57
C THR A 24 -18.65 5.76 2.40
N THR A 25 -17.82 5.99 3.42
CA THR A 25 -16.42 5.55 3.44
C THR A 25 -16.31 4.02 3.38
N VAL A 26 -17.08 3.30 4.20
CA VAL A 26 -17.15 1.83 4.18
C VAL A 26 -17.57 1.35 2.79
N ARG A 27 -18.68 1.89 2.26
CA ARG A 27 -19.17 1.54 0.92
C ARG A 27 -18.12 1.77 -0.16
N THR A 28 -17.44 2.93 -0.12
CA THR A 28 -16.41 3.26 -1.10
C THR A 28 -15.24 2.28 -1.03
N ILE A 29 -14.82 1.88 0.17
CA ILE A 29 -13.75 0.89 0.35
C ILE A 29 -14.19 -0.47 -0.17
N VAL A 30 -15.40 -0.93 0.15
CA VAL A 30 -15.90 -2.20 -0.35
C VAL A 30 -16.03 -2.19 -1.88
N ASP A 31 -16.72 -1.20 -2.44
CA ASP A 31 -17.06 -1.16 -3.86
C ASP A 31 -15.86 -0.84 -4.76
N ARG A 32 -14.94 0.02 -4.31
CA ARG A 32 -13.83 0.52 -5.15
C ARG A 32 -12.49 -0.10 -4.83
N VAL A 33 -12.28 -0.62 -3.63
CA VAL A 33 -10.99 -1.17 -3.22
C VAL A 33 -11.08 -2.68 -3.18
N ILE A 34 -11.93 -3.21 -2.29
CA ILE A 34 -12.01 -4.65 -2.03
C ILE A 34 -12.54 -5.39 -3.27
N ALA A 35 -13.60 -4.88 -3.90
CA ALA A 35 -14.14 -5.50 -5.12
C ALA A 35 -13.16 -5.49 -6.31
N ARG A 36 -12.20 -4.56 -6.34
CA ARG A 36 -11.23 -4.43 -7.45
C ARG A 36 -9.90 -5.13 -7.18
N GLN A 37 -9.46 -5.13 -5.93
CA GLN A 37 -8.13 -5.62 -5.51
C GLN A 37 -8.21 -6.98 -4.78
N GLY A 38 -9.41 -7.39 -4.37
CA GLY A 38 -9.61 -8.57 -3.52
C GLY A 38 -9.61 -8.21 -2.03
N VAL A 39 -9.93 -9.20 -1.21
CA VAL A 39 -9.93 -9.08 0.26
C VAL A 39 -8.50 -9.27 0.76
N SER A 40 -7.98 -8.27 1.48
CA SER A 40 -6.68 -8.37 2.16
C SER A 40 -6.84 -8.89 3.59
N GLU A 41 -5.81 -9.56 4.08
CA GLU A 41 -5.74 -10.04 5.46
C GLU A 41 -5.64 -8.87 6.46
N ASN A 42 -4.84 -7.85 6.14
CA ASN A 42 -4.69 -6.65 6.96
C ASN A 42 -5.00 -5.37 6.17
N LEU A 43 -5.63 -4.41 6.85
CA LEU A 43 -5.86 -3.07 6.36
C LEU A 43 -5.25 -2.07 7.34
N VAL A 44 -4.36 -1.21 6.84
CA VAL A 44 -3.77 -0.12 7.63
C VAL A 44 -4.40 1.20 7.19
N THR A 45 -5.01 1.94 8.12
CA THR A 45 -5.56 3.28 7.84
C THR A 45 -4.93 4.33 8.73
N ASP A 46 -5.18 5.61 8.45
CA ASP A 46 -4.88 6.67 9.42
C ASP A 46 -5.85 6.65 10.61
N GLN A 47 -5.60 7.53 11.59
CA GLN A 47 -6.42 7.72 12.80
C GLN A 47 -7.66 8.59 12.54
N GLY A 48 -8.11 8.73 11.28
CA GLY A 48 -9.26 9.53 10.92
C GLY A 48 -10.56 9.01 11.56
N SER A 49 -11.45 9.94 11.92
CA SER A 49 -12.72 9.61 12.62
C SER A 49 -13.63 8.60 11.91
N ASN A 50 -13.52 8.48 10.59
CA ASN A 50 -14.26 7.47 9.83
C ASN A 50 -13.73 6.06 10.07
N PHE A 51 -12.42 5.90 10.24
CA PHE A 51 -11.77 4.61 10.42
C PHE A 51 -11.74 4.15 11.88
N THR A 52 -11.90 5.07 12.84
CA THR A 52 -11.99 4.74 14.26
C THR A 52 -13.41 4.31 14.70
N SER A 53 -14.42 4.54 13.86
CA SER A 53 -15.83 4.30 14.16
C SER A 53 -16.17 2.81 14.37
N HIS A 54 -17.22 2.56 15.17
CA HIS A 54 -17.75 1.20 15.39
C HIS A 54 -18.26 0.55 14.10
N LEU A 55 -18.91 1.34 13.23
CA LEU A 55 -19.42 0.84 11.94
C LEU A 55 -18.27 0.32 11.07
N PHE A 56 -17.16 1.06 10.99
CA PHE A 56 -16.01 0.65 10.20
C PHE A 56 -15.37 -0.62 10.77
N LYS A 57 -15.14 -0.67 12.09
CA LYS A 57 -14.61 -1.85 12.78
C LYS A 57 -15.47 -3.10 12.56
N ASN A 58 -16.79 -2.97 12.68
CA ASN A 58 -17.71 -4.08 12.45
C ASN A 58 -17.69 -4.55 10.99
N ALA A 59 -17.67 -3.62 10.03
CA ALA A 59 -17.56 -3.95 8.61
C ALA A 59 -16.27 -4.72 8.30
N MET A 60 -15.12 -4.26 8.80
CA MET A 60 -13.84 -4.96 8.61
C MET A 60 -13.84 -6.35 9.26
N LYS A 61 -14.42 -6.47 10.47
CA LYS A 61 -14.55 -7.76 11.16
C LYS A 61 -15.43 -8.75 10.39
N LEU A 62 -16.54 -8.31 9.80
CA LEU A 62 -17.41 -9.14 8.97
C LEU A 62 -16.73 -9.62 7.68
N LEU A 63 -15.83 -8.80 7.14
CA LEU A 63 -15.03 -9.15 5.96
C LEU A 63 -13.79 -9.99 6.31
N GLY A 64 -13.55 -10.29 7.59
CA GLY A 64 -12.37 -11.04 8.04
C GLY A 64 -11.06 -10.25 7.93
N ILE A 65 -11.13 -8.92 7.90
CA ILE A 65 -9.97 -8.03 7.72
C ILE A 65 -9.46 -7.55 9.08
N ASN A 66 -8.18 -7.75 9.35
CA ASN A 66 -7.51 -7.19 10.51
C ASN A 66 -7.21 -5.71 10.28
N HIS A 67 -7.95 -4.83 10.96
CA HIS A 67 -7.77 -3.38 10.85
C HIS A 67 -6.74 -2.88 11.87
N SER A 68 -5.70 -2.20 11.39
CA SER A 68 -4.71 -1.50 12.21
C SER A 68 -4.61 -0.03 11.80
N MET A 69 -4.14 0.81 12.72
CA MET A 69 -4.06 2.26 12.48
C MET A 69 -2.60 2.73 12.55
N SER A 70 -2.23 3.62 11.63
CA SER A 70 -0.90 4.22 11.59
C SER A 70 -0.69 5.18 12.77
N THR A 71 0.57 5.54 13.00
CA THR A 71 0.90 6.64 13.91
C THR A 71 0.37 7.97 13.35
N PRO A 72 -0.10 8.90 14.20
CA PRO A 72 -0.51 10.23 13.75
C PRO A 72 0.67 10.94 13.06
N TYR A 73 0.48 11.37 11.82
CA TYR A 73 1.50 12.07 11.05
C TYR A 73 0.95 13.39 10.54
N HIS A 74 1.65 14.49 10.80
CA HIS A 74 1.26 15.84 10.37
C HIS A 74 1.80 16.09 8.96
N HIS A 75 0.95 15.91 7.94
CA HIS A 75 1.32 16.20 6.55
C HIS A 75 0.79 17.59 6.17
N GLN A 76 1.71 18.53 5.92
CA GLN A 76 1.44 19.68 5.08
C GLN A 76 1.58 19.22 3.62
N CYS A 77 0.48 19.04 2.89
CA CYS A 77 0.52 18.78 1.46
C CYS A 77 -0.68 19.43 0.77
N ASP A 78 -0.40 20.43 -0.08
CA ASP A 78 -1.35 21.00 -1.04
C ASP A 78 -1.49 20.08 -2.27
N ASN A 79 -2.70 19.98 -2.82
CA ASN A 79 -3.09 19.30 -4.08
C ASN A 79 -2.64 17.83 -4.27
N TRP A 80 -2.27 17.12 -3.20
CA TRP A 80 -1.81 15.74 -3.30
C TRP A 80 -2.89 14.77 -3.81
N ASP A 81 -4.16 15.07 -3.52
CA ASP A 81 -5.32 14.27 -3.90
C ASP A 81 -5.61 14.34 -5.41
N GLU A 82 -5.36 15.50 -6.04
CA GLU A 82 -5.49 15.68 -7.49
C GLU A 82 -4.42 14.91 -8.25
N ASN A 83 -3.19 14.91 -7.73
CA ASN A 83 -2.05 14.23 -8.34
C ASN A 83 -2.03 12.73 -8.08
N LEU A 84 -2.83 12.23 -7.12
CA LEU A 84 -2.80 10.84 -6.69
C LEU A 84 -3.05 9.87 -7.85
N GLN A 85 -4.00 10.19 -8.74
CA GLN A 85 -4.35 9.31 -9.87
C GLN A 85 -3.19 9.18 -10.85
N LEU A 86 -2.53 10.30 -11.16
CA LEU A 86 -1.40 10.36 -12.08
C LEU A 86 -0.19 9.61 -11.50
N ILE A 87 0.13 9.84 -10.22
CA ILE A 87 1.22 9.16 -9.52
C ILE A 87 0.94 7.66 -9.42
N THR A 88 -0.29 7.26 -9.10
CA THR A 88 -0.69 5.85 -9.03
C THR A 88 -0.54 5.18 -10.39
N HIS A 89 -0.94 5.85 -11.48
CA HIS A 89 -0.74 5.32 -12.82
C HIS A 89 0.74 5.14 -13.14
N ALA A 90 1.56 6.19 -12.97
CA ALA A 90 2.99 6.15 -13.22
C ALA A 90 3.66 5.01 -12.42
N TYR A 91 3.38 4.92 -11.13
CA TYR A 91 3.93 3.87 -10.25
C TYR A 91 3.50 2.46 -10.67
N ASN A 92 2.22 2.26 -10.99
CA ASN A 92 1.71 0.95 -11.41
C ASN A 92 2.25 0.51 -12.77
N SER A 93 2.56 1.46 -13.66
CA SER A 93 3.15 1.19 -14.98
C SER A 93 4.67 1.10 -14.97
N SER A 94 5.34 1.74 -14.02
CA SER A 94 6.81 1.75 -13.95
C SER A 94 7.35 0.43 -13.41
N GLU A 95 8.45 -0.03 -13.99
CA GLU A 95 9.17 -1.19 -13.48
C GLU A 95 9.94 -0.84 -12.21
N SER A 96 9.84 -1.71 -11.21
CA SER A 96 10.65 -1.59 -9.99
C SER A 96 12.07 -2.07 -10.27
N SER A 97 13.08 -1.34 -9.79
CA SER A 97 14.50 -1.71 -9.94
C SER A 97 14.86 -3.05 -9.31
N ILE A 98 14.07 -3.53 -8.35
CA ILE A 98 14.27 -4.80 -7.67
C ILE A 98 13.70 -5.95 -8.48
N THR A 99 12.40 -5.87 -8.79
CA THR A 99 11.66 -6.98 -9.40
C THR A 99 11.73 -6.96 -10.92
N GLN A 100 12.28 -5.89 -11.52
CA GLN A 100 12.34 -5.64 -12.96
C GLN A 100 10.99 -5.81 -13.66
N ASN A 101 9.93 -5.61 -12.88
CA ASN A 101 8.55 -5.87 -13.25
C ASN A 101 7.69 -4.77 -12.64
N SER A 102 6.66 -4.34 -13.36
CA SER A 102 5.72 -3.34 -12.85
C SER A 102 4.78 -3.95 -11.81
N PRO A 103 4.32 -3.18 -10.80
CA PRO A 103 3.35 -3.65 -9.83
C PRO A 103 2.05 -4.17 -10.47
N PHE A 104 1.62 -3.54 -11.57
CA PHE A 104 0.44 -3.95 -12.31
C PHE A 104 0.62 -5.33 -12.96
N TYR A 105 1.80 -5.59 -13.54
CA TYR A 105 2.12 -6.91 -14.10
C TYR A 105 2.11 -8.00 -13.04
N LEU A 106 2.74 -7.77 -11.88
CA LEU A 106 2.78 -8.75 -10.80
C LEU A 106 1.41 -9.03 -10.17
N THR A 107 0.48 -8.09 -10.27
CA THR A 107 -0.88 -8.23 -9.69
C THR A 107 -1.85 -8.87 -10.68
N TYR A 108 -1.79 -8.49 -11.96
CA TYR A 108 -2.79 -8.87 -12.96
C TYR A 108 -2.24 -9.78 -14.06
N GLY A 109 -0.95 -10.14 -14.04
CA GLY A 109 -0.30 -11.00 -15.03
C GLY A 109 -0.14 -10.37 -16.42
N ARG A 110 -0.44 -9.08 -16.58
CA ARG A 110 -0.38 -8.36 -17.87
C ARG A 110 0.12 -6.94 -17.66
N GLN A 111 0.75 -6.34 -18.67
CA GLN A 111 1.12 -4.94 -18.62
C GLN A 111 -0.11 -4.02 -18.81
N PRO A 112 -0.12 -2.82 -18.22
CA PRO A 112 -1.22 -1.88 -18.42
C PRO A 112 -1.23 -1.33 -19.85
N ASN A 113 -2.36 -1.46 -20.54
CA ASN A 113 -2.53 -0.87 -21.86
C ASN A 113 -2.71 0.65 -21.73
N SER A 114 -1.65 1.41 -21.99
CA SER A 114 -1.74 2.87 -22.08
C SER A 114 -2.08 3.30 -23.50
N PRO A 115 -2.92 4.35 -23.68
CA PRO A 115 -3.12 4.98 -24.99
C PRO A 115 -1.79 5.35 -25.66
N PHE A 116 -0.80 5.75 -24.85
CA PHE A 116 0.54 6.07 -25.33
C PHE A 116 1.25 4.85 -25.90
N THR A 117 1.31 3.73 -25.16
CA THR A 117 1.92 2.46 -25.60
C THR A 117 1.34 1.99 -26.94
N THR A 118 0.03 2.16 -27.12
CA THR A 118 -0.67 1.81 -28.35
C THR A 118 -0.30 2.76 -29.49
N ALA A 119 -0.24 4.07 -29.22
CA ALA A 119 0.09 5.09 -30.21
C ALA A 119 1.54 4.99 -30.72
N ILE A 120 2.50 4.66 -29.85
CA ILE A 120 3.92 4.53 -30.22
C ILE A 120 4.34 3.11 -30.63
N GLN A 121 3.41 2.14 -30.63
CA GLN A 121 3.69 0.73 -30.88
C GLN A 121 4.88 0.21 -30.06
N ALA A 122 4.92 0.55 -28.77
CA ALA A 122 6.02 0.15 -27.90
C ALA A 122 6.12 -1.39 -27.86
N PRO A 123 7.34 -1.94 -27.76
CA PRO A 123 7.53 -3.38 -27.66
C PRO A 123 6.78 -3.90 -26.44
N VAL A 124 5.81 -4.76 -26.68
CA VAL A 124 5.08 -5.49 -25.64
C VAL A 124 5.76 -6.83 -25.41
N ARG A 125 5.65 -7.36 -24.20
CA ARG A 125 6.10 -8.72 -23.89
C ARG A 125 5.32 -9.71 -24.74
N GLN A 126 6.02 -10.49 -25.54
CA GLN A 126 5.45 -11.51 -26.43
C GLN A 126 5.70 -12.89 -25.84
N TYR A 127 4.70 -13.75 -25.95
CA TYR A 127 4.74 -15.14 -25.49
C TYR A 127 4.49 -16.04 -26.70
N ARG A 128 5.17 -17.20 -26.74
CA ARG A 128 5.06 -18.13 -27.87
C ARG A 128 3.77 -18.93 -27.83
N ASP A 129 3.42 -19.42 -26.65
CA ASP A 129 2.24 -20.22 -26.37
C ASP A 129 1.73 -19.96 -24.94
N GLU A 130 0.64 -20.61 -24.55
CA GLU A 130 0.04 -20.50 -23.22
C GLU A 130 0.96 -21.04 -22.13
N ASP A 131 1.72 -22.10 -22.41
CA ASP A 131 2.63 -22.73 -21.46
C ASP A 131 3.85 -21.84 -21.17
N ASP A 132 4.40 -21.18 -22.19
CA ASP A 132 5.49 -20.18 -22.10
C ASP A 132 5.04 -18.95 -21.31
N TYR A 133 3.79 -18.52 -21.51
CA TYR A 133 3.20 -17.46 -20.69
C TYR A 133 3.12 -17.85 -19.21
N ILE A 134 2.56 -19.02 -18.90
CA ILE A 134 2.40 -19.51 -17.53
C ILE A 134 3.77 -19.73 -16.88
N ALA A 135 4.73 -20.32 -17.60
CA ALA A 135 6.07 -20.57 -17.10
C ALA A 135 6.78 -19.26 -16.72
N GLN A 136 6.81 -18.28 -17.63
CA GLN A 136 7.44 -16.99 -17.38
C GLN A 136 6.74 -16.22 -16.25
N LEU A 137 5.40 -16.18 -16.23
CA LEU A 137 4.66 -15.50 -15.17
C LEU A 137 4.93 -16.15 -13.81
N THR A 138 4.98 -17.48 -13.76
CA THR A 138 5.26 -18.21 -12.52
C THR A 138 6.68 -17.93 -12.02
N GLU A 139 7.66 -17.92 -12.91
CA GLU A 139 9.05 -17.59 -12.58
C GLU A 139 9.19 -16.14 -12.06
N ASP A 140 8.57 -15.18 -12.74
CA ASP A 140 8.59 -13.77 -12.35
C ASP A 140 7.93 -13.55 -10.97
N LEU A 141 6.78 -14.17 -10.73
CA LEU A 141 6.08 -14.07 -9.44
C LEU A 141 6.89 -14.71 -8.31
N GLN A 142 7.49 -15.88 -8.55
CA GLN A 142 8.35 -16.53 -7.56
C GLN A 142 9.60 -15.69 -7.26
N THR A 143 10.22 -15.12 -8.29
CA THR A 143 11.41 -14.27 -8.15
C THR A 143 11.07 -12.99 -7.40
N ALA A 144 9.98 -12.31 -7.77
CA ALA A 144 9.51 -11.11 -7.08
C ALA A 144 9.20 -11.40 -5.61
N TRP A 145 8.57 -12.55 -5.31
CA TRP A 145 8.28 -12.96 -3.94
C TRP A 145 9.56 -13.19 -3.13
N ARG A 146 10.53 -13.93 -3.67
CA ARG A 146 11.83 -14.20 -3.00
C ARG A 146 12.57 -12.89 -2.71
N LEU A 147 12.65 -11.99 -3.68
CA LEU A 147 13.32 -10.71 -3.54
C LEU A 147 12.62 -9.80 -2.51
N ASN A 148 11.29 -9.71 -2.56
CA ASN A 148 10.53 -8.92 -1.60
C ASN A 148 10.69 -9.42 -0.16
N ASN A 149 10.66 -10.73 0.06
CA ASN A 149 10.88 -11.28 1.40
C ASN A 149 12.27 -10.95 1.95
N LYS A 150 13.31 -11.05 1.11
CA LYS A 150 14.67 -10.68 1.49
C LYS A 150 14.75 -9.20 1.88
N ILE A 151 14.10 -8.33 1.13
CA ILE A 151 14.09 -6.89 1.43
C ILE A 151 13.32 -6.60 2.72
N ILE A 152 12.17 -7.23 2.93
CA ILE A 152 11.39 -7.09 4.16
C ILE A 152 12.22 -7.53 5.37
N GLU A 153 12.92 -8.66 5.28
CA GLU A 153 13.82 -9.14 6.33
C GLU A 153 14.97 -8.16 6.60
N ASP A 154 15.63 -7.66 5.56
CA ASP A 154 16.75 -6.73 5.68
C ASP A 154 16.29 -5.35 6.20
N GLN A 155 15.09 -4.91 5.85
CA GLN A 155 14.47 -3.70 6.40
C GLN A 155 14.12 -3.88 7.87
N LYS A 156 13.56 -5.03 8.25
CA LYS A 156 13.25 -5.35 9.65
C LYS A 156 14.51 -5.35 10.52
N LYS A 157 15.57 -6.03 10.09
CA LYS A 157 16.88 -6.02 10.79
C LYS A 157 17.40 -4.60 10.99
N ARG A 158 17.34 -3.75 9.95
CA ARG A 158 17.75 -2.34 10.02
C ARG A 158 16.89 -1.52 10.99
N TYR A 159 15.58 -1.74 11.01
CA TYR A 159 14.66 -1.10 11.95
C TYR A 159 14.98 -1.52 13.40
N ASP A 160 15.17 -2.82 13.64
CA ASP A 160 15.49 -3.37 14.95
C ASP A 160 16.82 -2.81 15.48
N LEU A 161 17.86 -2.77 14.64
CA LEU A 161 19.15 -2.13 14.96
C LEU A 161 19.00 -0.65 15.33
N ARG A 162 18.21 0.11 14.55
CA ARG A 162 17.96 1.53 14.82
C ARG A 162 17.18 1.71 16.12
N ASN A 163 16.22 0.84 16.42
CA ASN A 163 15.41 0.90 17.63
C ASN A 163 16.25 0.53 18.87
N HIS A 164 17.09 -0.50 18.79
CA HIS A 164 18.04 -0.86 19.85
C HIS A 164 19.03 0.28 20.14
N ALA A 165 19.60 0.90 19.11
CA ALA A 165 20.49 2.06 19.27
C ALA A 165 19.77 3.27 19.90
N ARG A 166 18.47 3.46 19.60
CA ARG A 166 17.66 4.52 20.20
C ARG A 166 17.33 4.24 21.67
N ALA A 167 17.14 2.97 22.03
CA ALA A 167 16.95 2.54 23.41
C ALA A 167 18.24 2.67 24.24
N SER A 168 19.41 2.40 23.67
CA SER A 168 20.70 2.58 24.35
C SER A 168 21.10 4.05 24.52
N ASN A 169 20.66 4.93 23.60
CA ASN A 169 20.90 6.37 23.64
C ASN A 169 19.79 7.15 24.35
N ALA A 170 18.80 6.47 24.94
CA ALA A 170 17.81 7.13 25.78
C ALA A 170 18.50 7.58 27.09
N PHE A 171 18.71 8.88 27.24
CA PHE A 171 19.16 9.46 28.51
C PHE A 171 18.26 8.95 29.65
N PRO A 172 18.82 8.56 30.81
CA PRO A 172 18.01 8.09 31.92
C PRO A 172 17.01 9.18 32.28
N ALA A 173 15.74 8.80 32.38
CA ALA A 173 14.67 9.69 32.81
C ALA A 173 15.12 10.39 34.09
N CYS A 174 15.12 11.73 34.08
CA CYS A 174 15.44 12.54 35.24
C CYS A 174 14.50 12.13 36.38
N SER A 175 15.01 11.39 37.37
CA SER A 175 14.27 11.10 38.59
C SER A 175 14.05 12.44 39.29
N ALA A 176 12.82 12.94 39.26
CA ALA A 176 12.40 14.05 40.11
C ALA A 176 12.61 13.63 41.56
N LYS A 177 13.72 14.07 42.18
CA LYS A 177 13.87 14.03 43.63
C LYS A 177 12.99 15.13 44.18
N THR A 178 11.82 14.74 44.65
CA THR A 178 11.07 15.50 45.66
C THR A 178 11.92 15.52 46.93
N LEU A 179 12.36 16.71 47.35
CA LEU A 179 12.58 17.12 48.75
C LEU A 179 12.69 18.65 48.77
#